data_AF-A0A3A1XGM3-F1
#
_entry.id   AF-A0A3A1XGM3-F1
#
_cell.length_a   1.000
_cell.length_b   1.000
_cell.length_c   1.000
_cell.angle_alpha   90.00
_cell.angle_beta   90.00
_cell.angle_gamma   90.00
#
_symmetry.space_group_name_H-M   'P 1'
#
loop_
_entity.id
_entity.type
_entity.pdbx_description
1 polymer ?
#
loop_
_entity_poly.entity_id
_entity_poly.type
_entity_poly.pdbx_seq_one_letter_code
_entity_poly.pdbx_strand_id
1 'polypeptide(L)'
;LLDVISESPDGIDLADLAADLSFEIDDLFPLVDAGTMLNLLTAENGHITITSEGEEWHNADILHSKQVFARLAIEHAPLVHAIDQALSRNRNGKLRGELILDLLRSKHTDALARQQFDIAISWGRYGELFDYDADDDELTRTVETAPLDGVVR
;
A
#
# COMPACT_ATOMS: atom_id res chain seq x y z
N LEU A 1 -5.02 -0.96 -14.51
CA LEU A 1 -5.66 0.26 -13.97
C LEU A 1 -4.86 1.48 -14.35
N LEU A 2 -3.67 1.70 -13.77
CA LEU A 2 -2.86 2.88 -14.08
C LEU A 2 -2.47 2.96 -15.55
N ASP A 3 -2.20 1.84 -16.22
CA ASP A 3 -1.93 1.79 -17.67
C ASP A 3 -3.05 2.44 -18.50
N VAL A 4 -4.32 2.28 -18.11
CA VAL A 4 -5.45 2.88 -18.83
C VAL A 4 -5.62 4.36 -18.47
N ILE A 5 -5.37 4.71 -17.21
CA ILE A 5 -5.46 6.11 -16.76
C ILE A 5 -4.33 6.95 -17.39
N SER A 6 -3.11 6.42 -17.50
CA SER A 6 -1.95 7.13 -18.08
C SER A 6 -2.09 7.39 -19.58
N GLU A 7 -2.92 6.62 -20.29
CA GLU A 7 -3.29 6.87 -21.69
C GLU A 7 -4.19 8.11 -21.87
N SER A 8 -4.74 8.66 -20.78
CA SER A 8 -5.64 9.82 -20.77
C SER A 8 -5.05 11.00 -19.98
N PRO A 9 -4.27 11.91 -20.62
CA PRO A 9 -3.58 13.01 -19.93
C PRO A 9 -4.51 13.98 -19.19
N ASP A 10 -5.74 14.15 -19.68
CA ASP A 10 -6.76 15.01 -19.07
C ASP A 10 -7.59 14.27 -18.00
N GLY A 11 -7.29 12.99 -17.74
CA GLY A 11 -8.07 12.10 -16.88
C GLY A 11 -9.17 11.32 -17.61
N ILE A 12 -9.76 10.36 -16.89
CA ILE A 12 -10.80 9.44 -17.41
C ILE A 12 -11.96 9.35 -16.41
N ASP A 13 -13.20 9.34 -16.90
CA ASP A 13 -14.35 9.12 -16.04
C ASP A 13 -14.43 7.66 -15.59
N LEU A 14 -14.82 7.42 -14.34
CA LEU A 14 -14.88 6.09 -13.73
C LEU A 14 -15.73 5.10 -14.55
N ALA A 15 -16.81 5.58 -15.18
CA ALA A 15 -17.67 4.75 -16.03
C ALA A 15 -16.95 4.27 -17.30
N ASP A 16 -16.15 5.15 -17.91
CA ASP A 16 -15.36 4.83 -19.10
C ASP A 16 -14.20 3.90 -18.73
N LEU A 17 -13.53 4.16 -17.61
CA LEU A 17 -12.49 3.29 -17.06
C LEU A 17 -13.01 1.87 -16.79
N ALA A 18 -14.22 1.74 -16.24
CA ALA A 18 -14.88 0.45 -16.03
C ALA A 18 -15.14 -0.28 -17.36
N ALA A 19 -15.62 0.46 -18.38
CA ALA A 19 -15.85 -0.10 -19.70
C ALA A 19 -14.56 -0.60 -20.35
N ASP A 20 -13.49 0.20 -20.30
CA ASP A 20 -12.18 -0.15 -20.89
C ASP A 20 -11.54 -1.35 -20.20
N LEU A 21 -11.69 -1.47 -18.87
CA LEU A 21 -11.20 -2.60 -18.10
C LEU A 21 -12.11 -3.84 -18.14
N SER A 22 -13.33 -3.72 -18.71
CA SER A 22 -14.38 -4.73 -18.63
C SER A 22 -14.73 -5.14 -17.19
N PHE A 23 -14.74 -4.17 -16.27
CA PHE A 23 -15.08 -4.33 -14.86
C PHE A 23 -16.47 -3.77 -14.58
N GLU A 24 -17.11 -4.23 -13.49
CA GLU A 24 -18.24 -3.48 -12.93
C GLU A 24 -17.69 -2.23 -12.22
N ILE A 25 -18.47 -1.14 -12.22
CA ILE A 25 -18.05 0.12 -11.57
C ILE A 25 -17.76 -0.13 -10.08
N ASP A 26 -18.58 -0.94 -9.42
CA ASP A 26 -18.44 -1.24 -8.00
C ASP A 26 -17.13 -1.99 -7.69
N ASP A 27 -16.61 -2.77 -8.63
CA ASP A 27 -15.33 -3.48 -8.51
C ASP A 27 -14.13 -2.53 -8.57
N LEU A 28 -14.31 -1.34 -9.17
CA LEU A 28 -13.26 -0.33 -9.23
C LEU A 28 -13.15 0.50 -7.95
N PHE A 29 -14.21 0.63 -7.15
CA PHE A 29 -14.17 1.46 -5.94
C PHE A 29 -13.02 1.10 -4.99
N PRO A 30 -12.79 -0.18 -4.63
CA PRO A 30 -11.66 -0.53 -3.76
C PRO A 30 -10.29 -0.16 -4.37
N LEU A 31 -10.16 -0.23 -5.70
CA LEU A 31 -8.91 0.08 -6.40
C LEU A 31 -8.67 1.60 -6.46
N VAL A 32 -9.73 2.37 -6.74
CA VAL A 32 -9.70 3.84 -6.73
C VAL A 32 -9.46 4.36 -5.32
N ASP A 33 -10.11 3.79 -4.31
CA ASP A 33 -9.89 4.15 -2.91
C ASP A 33 -8.44 3.88 -2.49
N ALA A 34 -7.89 2.72 -2.84
CA ALA A 34 -6.50 2.38 -2.55
C ALA A 34 -5.51 3.29 -3.31
N GLY A 35 -5.76 3.53 -4.59
CA GLY A 35 -4.93 4.41 -5.42
C GLY A 35 -4.96 5.86 -4.93
N THR A 36 -6.14 6.35 -4.54
CA THR A 36 -6.29 7.68 -3.93
C THR A 36 -5.58 7.75 -2.59
N MET A 37 -5.75 6.74 -1.73
CA MET A 37 -5.10 6.71 -0.42
C MET A 37 -3.58 6.71 -0.56
N LEU A 38 -3.01 5.99 -1.52
CA LEU A 38 -1.57 5.95 -1.78
C LEU A 38 -1.06 7.13 -2.63
N ASN A 39 -1.91 8.12 -2.93
CA ASN A 39 -1.58 9.26 -3.79
C ASN A 39 -1.05 8.85 -5.17
N LEU A 40 -1.52 7.74 -5.73
CA LEU A 40 -1.21 7.28 -7.09
C LEU A 40 -2.15 7.87 -8.14
N LEU A 41 -3.36 8.23 -7.71
CA LEU A 41 -4.39 8.86 -8.54
C LEU A 41 -5.21 9.82 -7.68
N THR A 42 -5.89 10.76 -8.32
CA THR A 42 -6.96 11.55 -7.71
C THR A 42 -8.29 11.10 -8.28
N ALA A 43 -9.36 11.22 -7.49
CA ALA A 43 -10.72 10.96 -7.92
C ALA A 43 -11.63 12.10 -7.45
N GLU A 44 -12.10 12.92 -8.39
CA GLU A 44 -12.96 14.07 -8.12
C GLU A 44 -14.25 13.95 -8.93
N ASN A 45 -15.40 13.84 -8.23
CA ASN A 45 -16.72 13.72 -8.87
C ASN A 45 -16.82 12.59 -9.91
N GLY A 46 -16.09 11.49 -9.72
CA GLY A 46 -16.04 10.36 -10.65
C GLY A 46 -15.04 10.51 -11.78
N HIS A 47 -14.32 11.63 -11.87
CA HIS A 47 -13.23 11.84 -12.80
C HIS A 47 -11.89 11.46 -12.15
N ILE A 48 -11.09 10.64 -12.83
CA ILE A 48 -9.86 10.05 -12.29
C ILE A 48 -8.65 10.57 -13.06
N THR A 49 -7.64 11.04 -12.35
CA THR A 49 -6.39 11.52 -12.93
C THR A 49 -5.20 10.85 -12.26
N ILE A 50 -4.16 10.50 -13.02
CA ILE A 50 -2.91 9.97 -12.45
C ILE A 50 -2.09 11.10 -11.82
N THR A 51 -1.46 10.83 -10.67
CA THR A 51 -0.56 11.80 -10.00
C THR A 51 0.87 11.66 -10.51
N SER A 52 1.78 12.52 -10.04
CA SER A 52 3.20 12.39 -10.37
C SER A 52 3.81 11.11 -9.78
N GLU A 53 3.39 10.72 -8.59
CA GLU A 53 3.78 9.48 -7.92
C GLU A 53 3.19 8.25 -8.62
N GLY A 54 1.96 8.37 -9.13
CA GLY A 54 1.34 7.35 -9.98
C GLY A 54 2.11 7.10 -11.26
N GLU A 55 2.52 8.18 -11.94
CA GLU A 55 3.36 8.11 -13.14
C GLU A 55 4.74 7.52 -12.84
N GLU A 56 5.38 7.93 -11.74
CA GLU A 56 6.66 7.36 -11.29
C GLU A 56 6.53 5.85 -11.07
N TRP A 57 5.48 5.41 -10.37
CA TRP A 57 5.26 3.99 -10.08
C TRP A 57 4.92 3.17 -11.33
N HIS A 58 4.09 3.72 -12.23
CA HIS A 58 3.68 3.07 -13.47
C HIS A 58 4.85 2.87 -14.44
N ASN A 59 5.73 3.86 -14.57
CA ASN A 59 6.88 3.81 -15.49
C ASN A 59 8.11 3.10 -14.90
N ALA A 60 8.07 2.71 -13.63
CA ALA A 60 9.18 2.09 -12.93
C ALA A 60 9.46 0.65 -13.40
N ASP A 61 10.74 0.25 -13.37
CA ASP A 61 11.08 -1.17 -13.43
C ASP A 61 10.63 -1.89 -12.14
N ILE A 62 10.73 -3.23 -12.14
CA ILE A 62 10.22 -4.07 -11.04
C ILE A 62 10.83 -3.70 -9.68
N LEU A 63 12.13 -3.34 -9.64
CA LEU A 63 12.78 -3.01 -8.37
C LEU A 63 12.35 -1.62 -7.90
N HIS A 64 12.36 -0.66 -8.81
CA HIS A 64 12.00 0.72 -8.49
C HIS A 64 10.52 0.85 -8.12
N SER A 65 9.62 0.09 -8.76
CA SER A 65 8.19 0.13 -8.45
C SER A 65 7.90 -0.35 -7.03
N LYS A 66 8.64 -1.35 -6.52
CA LYS A 66 8.55 -1.77 -5.12
C LYS A 66 9.03 -0.67 -4.16
N GLN A 67 10.12 0.01 -4.49
CA GLN A 67 10.67 1.11 -3.67
C GLN A 67 9.70 2.30 -3.59
N VAL A 68 9.12 2.68 -4.73
CA VAL A 68 8.10 3.75 -4.79
C VAL A 68 6.88 3.35 -3.97
N PHE A 69 6.36 2.13 -4.15
CA PHE A 69 5.22 1.66 -3.36
C PHE A 69 5.53 1.60 -1.87
N ALA A 70 6.71 1.12 -1.48
CA ALA A 70 7.13 1.05 -0.08
C ALA A 70 7.13 2.44 0.58
N ARG A 71 7.66 3.45 -0.13
CA ARG A 71 7.63 4.85 0.31
C ARG A 71 6.20 5.34 0.49
N LEU A 72 5.35 5.18 -0.53
CA LEU A 72 3.95 5.63 -0.48
C LEU A 72 3.14 4.90 0.60
N ALA A 73 3.36 3.60 0.81
CA ALA A 73 2.70 2.83 1.86
C ALA A 73 3.14 3.28 3.26
N ILE A 74 4.42 3.57 3.48
CA ILE A 74 4.91 4.14 4.75
C ILE A 74 4.33 5.54 5.00
N GLU A 75 4.18 6.35 3.95
CA GLU A 75 3.71 7.74 4.06
C GLU A 75 2.20 7.82 4.29
N HIS A 76 1.42 7.01 3.56
CA HIS A 76 -0.02 7.16 3.46
C HIS A 76 -0.84 6.04 4.12
N ALA A 77 -0.23 4.89 4.48
CA ALA A 77 -0.93 3.79 5.14
C ALA A 77 -0.49 3.66 6.62
N PRO A 78 -1.26 4.23 7.58
CA PRO A 78 -0.82 4.33 8.97
C PRO A 78 -0.49 3.01 9.65
N LEU A 79 -1.18 1.92 9.28
CA LEU A 79 -0.92 0.59 9.84
C LEU A 79 0.41 0.01 9.32
N VAL A 80 0.72 0.18 8.03
CA VAL A 80 2.01 -0.23 7.45
C VAL A 80 3.14 0.52 8.12
N HIS A 81 2.99 1.85 8.26
CA HIS A 81 3.95 2.69 8.97
C HIS A 81 4.17 2.24 10.42
N ALA A 82 3.08 1.96 11.15
CA ALA A 82 3.16 1.53 12.54
C ALA A 82 3.89 0.18 12.69
N ILE A 83 3.65 -0.76 11.79
CA ILE A 83 4.32 -2.08 11.79
C ILE A 83 5.82 -1.91 11.51
N ASP A 84 6.21 -1.17 10.46
CA ASP A 84 7.63 -0.93 10.15
C ASP A 84 8.36 -0.21 11.31
N GLN A 85 7.73 0.80 11.93
CA GLN A 85 8.30 1.46 13.10
C GLN A 85 8.44 0.54 14.30
N ALA A 86 7.46 -0.33 14.55
CA ALA A 86 7.52 -1.25 15.67
C ALA A 86 8.62 -2.32 15.46
N LEU A 87 8.76 -2.84 14.24
CA LEU A 87 9.79 -3.80 13.88
C LEU A 87 11.20 -3.18 13.92
N SER A 88 11.38 -1.95 13.41
CA SER A 88 12.68 -1.26 13.41
C SER A 88 13.19 -0.92 14.81
N ARG A 89 12.30 -0.70 15.79
CA ARG A 89 12.66 -0.46 17.19
C ARG A 89 12.91 -1.76 17.97
N ASN A 90 12.47 -2.91 17.47
CA ASN A 90 12.71 -4.18 18.11
C ASN A 90 14.13 -4.68 17.80
N ARG A 91 14.90 -5.05 18.84
CA ARG A 91 16.30 -5.49 18.70
C ARG A 91 16.47 -6.68 17.75
N ASN A 92 15.47 -7.54 17.64
CA ASN A 92 15.52 -8.73 16.78
C ASN A 92 14.76 -8.52 15.46
N GLY A 93 14.21 -7.32 15.20
CA GLY A 93 13.41 -7.03 14.01
C GLY A 93 12.15 -7.88 13.89
N LYS A 94 11.63 -8.40 15.01
CA LYS A 94 10.57 -9.40 15.06
C LYS A 94 9.43 -9.00 15.99
N LEU A 95 8.18 -9.28 15.63
CA LEU A 95 6.99 -9.07 16.47
C LEU A 95 5.98 -10.18 16.24
N ARG A 96 5.05 -10.37 17.18
CA ARG A 96 3.91 -11.25 16.96
C ARG A 96 2.83 -10.54 16.15
N GLY A 97 2.24 -11.21 15.15
CA GLY A 97 1.11 -10.66 14.40
C GLY A 97 -0.10 -10.43 15.31
N GLU A 98 -0.33 -11.34 16.24
CA GLU A 98 -1.42 -11.26 17.22
C GLU A 98 -1.37 -9.99 18.08
N LEU A 99 -0.17 -9.46 18.37
CA LEU A 99 -0.01 -8.18 19.07
C LEU A 99 -0.64 -7.02 18.28
N ILE A 100 -0.47 -7.01 16.96
CA ILE A 100 -1.05 -5.98 16.09
C ILE A 100 -2.56 -6.17 15.99
N LEU A 101 -3.03 -7.42 15.84
CA LEU A 101 -4.46 -7.74 15.81
C LEU A 101 -5.18 -7.33 17.10
N ASP A 102 -4.58 -7.55 18.27
CA ASP A 102 -5.12 -7.09 19.56
C ASP A 102 -5.29 -5.57 19.62
N LEU A 103 -4.30 -4.83 19.10
CA LEU A 103 -4.37 -3.37 19.04
C LEU A 103 -5.50 -2.90 18.10
N LEU A 104 -5.67 -3.55 16.94
CA LEU A 104 -6.76 -3.22 16.01
C LEU A 104 -8.14 -3.56 16.60
N ARG A 105 -8.27 -4.71 17.25
CA ARG A 105 -9.51 -5.13 17.94
C ARG A 105 -9.94 -4.22 19.07
N SER A 106 -9.03 -3.43 19.63
CA SER A 106 -9.39 -2.42 20.64
C SER A 106 -10.28 -1.29 20.09
N LYS A 107 -10.33 -1.12 18.76
CA LYS A 107 -11.07 -0.03 18.08
C LYS A 107 -12.04 -0.54 16.99
N HIS A 108 -11.86 -1.78 16.54
CA HIS A 108 -12.58 -2.35 15.40
C HIS A 108 -13.14 -3.73 15.74
N THR A 109 -14.08 -4.21 14.92
CA THR A 109 -14.53 -5.61 15.00
C THR A 109 -13.39 -6.56 14.62
N ASP A 110 -13.43 -7.82 15.09
CA ASP A 110 -12.41 -8.83 14.74
C ASP A 110 -12.29 -9.01 13.22
N ALA A 111 -13.41 -9.02 12.50
CA ALA A 111 -13.43 -9.12 11.04
C ALA A 111 -12.69 -7.95 10.36
N LEU A 112 -12.96 -6.71 10.81
CA LEU A 112 -12.30 -5.52 10.25
C LEU A 112 -10.82 -5.46 10.65
N ALA A 113 -10.48 -5.86 11.88
CA ALA A 113 -9.11 -5.93 12.35
C ALA A 113 -8.27 -6.90 11.50
N ARG A 114 -8.79 -8.11 11.24
CA ARG A 114 -8.16 -9.09 10.35
C ARG A 114 -8.00 -8.55 8.93
N GLN A 115 -9.05 -7.98 8.37
CA GLN A 115 -9.00 -7.40 7.04
C GLN A 115 -7.92 -6.31 6.92
N GLN A 116 -7.86 -5.37 7.87
CA GLN A 116 -6.85 -4.31 7.86
C GLN A 116 -5.43 -4.87 8.04
N PHE A 117 -5.27 -5.86 8.92
CA PHE A 117 -4.00 -6.54 9.11
C PHE A 117 -3.55 -7.22 7.81
N ASP A 118 -4.40 -8.01 7.17
CA ASP A 118 -4.10 -8.72 5.92
C ASP A 118 -3.73 -7.76 4.78
N ILE A 119 -4.41 -6.62 4.67
CA ILE A 119 -4.06 -5.56 3.71
C ILE A 119 -2.67 -5.00 4.01
N ALA A 120 -2.39 -4.66 5.28
CA ALA A 120 -1.08 -4.13 5.67
C ALA A 120 0.05 -5.14 5.46
N ILE A 121 -0.19 -6.44 5.68
CA ILE A 121 0.77 -7.51 5.38
C ILE A 121 1.02 -7.60 3.88
N SER A 122 -0.04 -7.58 3.07
CA SER A 122 0.08 -7.65 1.62
C SER A 122 0.91 -6.48 1.07
N TRP A 123 0.67 -5.27 1.57
CA TRP A 123 1.39 -4.07 1.16
C TRP A 123 2.83 -4.05 1.66
N GLY A 124 3.06 -4.46 2.91
CA GLY A 124 4.40 -4.58 3.48
C GLY A 124 5.27 -5.59 2.73
N ARG A 125 4.69 -6.73 2.33
CA ARG A 125 5.38 -7.74 1.51
C ARG A 125 5.68 -7.24 0.10
N TYR A 126 4.72 -6.58 -0.56
CA TYR A 126 4.94 -6.02 -1.90
C TYR A 126 6.08 -5.00 -1.92
N GLY A 127 6.08 -4.07 -0.94
CA GLY A 127 7.12 -3.07 -0.78
C GLY A 127 8.41 -3.58 -0.13
N GLU A 128 8.53 -4.89 0.14
CA GLU A 128 9.69 -5.50 0.81
C GLU A 128 10.07 -4.79 2.14
N LEU A 129 9.07 -4.34 2.89
CA LEU A 129 9.23 -3.70 4.21
C LEU A 129 9.35 -4.74 5.31
N PHE A 130 8.48 -5.73 5.28
CA PHE A 130 8.41 -6.81 6.26
C PHE A 130 7.69 -8.02 5.67
N ASP A 131 7.90 -9.17 6.31
CA ASP A 131 7.23 -10.42 6.02
C ASP A 131 6.43 -10.89 7.26
N TYR A 132 5.49 -11.82 7.04
CA TYR A 132 4.64 -12.39 8.10
C TYR A 132 4.51 -13.90 7.96
N ASP A 133 5.12 -14.68 8.86
CA ASP A 133 4.87 -16.12 8.95
C ASP A 133 3.59 -16.37 9.77
N ALA A 134 2.56 -16.90 9.11
CA ALA A 134 1.28 -17.19 9.75
C ALA A 134 1.29 -18.48 10.58
N ASP A 135 2.20 -19.43 10.27
CA ASP A 135 2.33 -20.66 11.04
C ASP A 135 2.99 -20.38 12.39
N ASP A 136 4.00 -19.51 12.40
CA ASP A 136 4.74 -19.12 13.61
C ASP A 136 4.20 -17.83 14.28
N ASP A 137 3.21 -17.15 13.69
CA ASP A 137 2.69 -15.84 14.14
C ASP A 137 3.83 -14.82 14.31
N GLU A 138 4.69 -14.72 13.29
CA GLU A 138 5.91 -13.90 13.34
C GLU A 138 5.98 -12.88 12.21
N LEU A 139 5.94 -11.60 12.56
CA LEU A 139 6.32 -10.48 11.70
C LEU A 139 7.83 -10.27 11.77
N THR A 140 8.50 -10.20 10.63
CA THR A 140 9.94 -9.95 10.56
C THR A 140 10.24 -8.80 9.59
N ARG A 141 11.12 -7.88 9.99
CA ARG A 141 11.59 -6.80 9.11
C ARG A 141 12.45 -7.36 7.98
N THR A 142 12.21 -6.92 6.77
CA THR A 142 13.09 -7.23 5.64
C THR A 142 14.33 -6.34 5.72
N VAL A 143 15.52 -6.95 5.72
CA VAL A 143 16.80 -6.26 6.00
C VAL A 143 17.21 -5.28 4.88
N GLU A 144 16.62 -5.42 3.69
CA GLU A 144 17.02 -4.67 2.49
C GLU A 144 16.42 -3.26 2.41
N THR A 145 15.37 -2.97 3.18
CA THR A 145 14.78 -1.63 3.36
C THR A 145 15.28 -0.97 4.66
N ALA A 146 16.60 -0.98 4.85
CA ALA A 146 17.22 0.05 5.68
C ALA A 146 16.93 1.41 5.02
N PRO A 147 16.62 2.47 5.79
CA PRO A 147 16.25 3.75 5.20
C PRO A 147 17.35 4.21 4.24
N LEU A 148 16.97 4.89 3.16
CA LEU A 148 17.86 5.72 2.34
C LEU A 148 18.39 6.93 3.16
N ASP A 149 18.74 6.73 4.43
CA ASP A 149 19.50 7.67 5.25
C ASP A 149 20.98 7.52 4.91
N GLY A 150 21.27 7.87 3.65
CA GLY A 150 22.60 7.96 3.07
C GLY A 150 22.88 9.32 2.45
N VAL A 151 22.14 10.38 2.80
CA VAL A 151 22.54 11.77 2.48
C VAL A 151 22.19 12.72 3.64
N VAL A 152 23.10 12.77 4.62
CA VAL A 152 23.31 13.99 5.43
C VAL A 152 24.82 14.23 5.55
N ARG A 153 25.37 14.88 4.51
CA ARG A 153 26.21 16.11 4.55
C ARG A 153 27.05 16.25 3.29
#